data_AF-A0A960F9C9-F1
#
_entry.id   AF-A0A960F9C9-F1
#
_cell.length_a   1.000
_cell.length_b   1.000
_cell.length_c   1.000
_cell.angle_alpha   90.00
_cell.angle_beta   90.00
_cell.angle_gamma   90.00
#
_symmetry.space_group_name_H-M   'P 1'
#
loop_
_entity.id
_entity.type
_entity.pdbx_description
1 polymer ?
#
loop_
_entity_poly.entity_id
_entity_poly.type
_entity_poly.pdbx_seq_one_letter_code
_entity_poly.pdbx_strand_id
1 'polypeptide(L)'
;MVYGDRGDPDLVLHYAVVQQHGWAGAGAPPVEIVGDIDRATIEAQLVAELWWAADRAPTSYAVLNACRALRFVADGTLCAKSEGGRWALGVGLEPAVVRRALSVREAGRPDVDIAADRAWVRSVAATLDRR
;
A
#
# COMPACT_ATOMS: atom_id res chain seq x y z
N MET A 1 7.08 -5.76 -34.73
CA MET A 1 7.47 -4.62 -33.88
C MET A 1 6.24 -4.24 -33.06
N VAL A 2 6.17 -4.68 -31.80
CA VAL A 2 5.08 -4.33 -30.88
C VAL A 2 5.71 -3.43 -29.83
N TYR A 3 5.51 -2.13 -29.95
CA TYR A 3 5.83 -1.19 -28.88
C TYR A 3 4.54 -0.98 -28.09
N GLY A 4 4.50 -1.61 -26.92
CA GLY A 4 3.39 -1.54 -25.98
C GLY A 4 3.75 -2.44 -24.83
N ASP A 5 4.53 -1.89 -23.89
CA ASP A 5 4.68 -2.55 -22.60
C ASP A 5 3.26 -2.77 -22.02
N ARG A 6 3.04 -3.82 -21.23
CA ARG A 6 1.70 -4.30 -20.81
C ARG A 6 0.92 -3.33 -19.89
N GLY A 7 1.30 -2.07 -19.84
CA GLY A 7 0.88 -1.08 -18.85
C GLY A 7 1.69 -1.21 -17.57
N ASP A 8 1.67 -0.15 -16.76
CA ASP A 8 2.23 -0.16 -15.41
C ASP A 8 1.10 -0.50 -14.42
N PRO A 9 1.13 -1.69 -13.78
CA PRO A 9 0.08 -2.10 -12.86
C PRO A 9 -0.01 -1.21 -11.61
N ASP A 10 1.06 -0.51 -11.24
CA ASP A 10 1.05 0.41 -10.09
C ASP A 10 0.15 1.62 -10.32
N LEU A 11 -0.11 1.98 -11.58
CA LEU A 11 -1.01 3.09 -11.93
C LEU A 11 -2.41 2.91 -11.36
N VAL A 12 -2.89 1.67 -11.18
CA VAL A 12 -4.19 1.40 -10.55
C VAL A 12 -4.28 2.06 -9.17
N LEU A 13 -3.27 1.86 -8.32
CA LEU A 13 -3.26 2.42 -6.97
C LEU A 13 -3.06 3.94 -6.99
N HIS A 14 -2.28 4.45 -7.94
CA HIS A 14 -2.10 5.88 -8.12
C HIS A 14 -3.40 6.58 -8.54
N TYR A 15 -4.10 6.04 -9.53
CA TYR A 15 -5.40 6.57 -9.96
C TYR A 15 -6.44 6.49 -8.85
N ALA A 16 -6.51 5.38 -8.12
CA ALA A 16 -7.47 5.23 -7.03
C ALA A 16 -7.22 6.25 -5.88
N VAL A 17 -5.96 6.47 -5.50
CA VAL A 17 -5.60 7.47 -4.49
C VAL A 17 -5.88 8.89 -4.99
N VAL A 18 -5.54 9.20 -6.24
CA VAL A 18 -5.77 10.53 -6.83
C VAL A 18 -7.27 10.81 -7.01
N GLN A 19 -8.07 9.81 -7.36
CA GLN A 19 -9.53 9.94 -7.43
C GLN A 19 -10.13 10.31 -6.06
N GLN A 20 -9.68 9.64 -4.98
CA GLN A 20 -10.24 9.81 -3.63
C GLN A 20 -9.69 11.02 -2.86
N HIS A 21 -8.44 11.41 -3.12
CA HIS A 21 -7.71 12.38 -2.29
C HIS A 21 -6.95 13.45 -3.09
N GLY A 22 -7.01 13.41 -4.42
CA GLY A 22 -6.31 14.35 -5.27
C GLY A 22 -6.93 15.75 -5.28
N TRP A 23 -6.11 16.75 -5.60
CA TRP A 23 -6.52 18.13 -5.81
C TRP A 23 -6.20 18.57 -7.24
N ALA A 24 -7.11 19.30 -7.88
CA ALA A 24 -6.90 19.85 -9.21
C ALA A 24 -6.19 21.21 -9.14
N GLY A 25 -4.95 21.26 -9.63
CA GLY A 25 -4.25 22.53 -9.85
C GLY A 25 -4.75 23.29 -11.08
N ALA A 26 -5.35 22.58 -12.04
CA ALA A 26 -6.04 23.12 -13.20
C ALA A 26 -7.01 22.07 -13.76
N GLY A 27 -8.10 22.50 -14.40
CA GLY A 27 -9.11 21.62 -14.99
C GLY A 27 -10.09 21.02 -13.97
N ALA A 28 -10.79 19.97 -14.39
CA ALA A 28 -11.78 19.28 -13.57
C ALA A 28 -11.12 18.49 -12.43
N PRO A 29 -11.81 18.31 -11.28
CA PRO A 29 -11.29 17.52 -10.18
C PRO A 29 -11.10 16.04 -10.59
N PRO A 30 -10.15 15.31 -9.96
CA PRO A 30 -9.85 13.93 -10.32
C PRO A 30 -11.05 12.99 -10.34
N VAL A 31 -12.01 13.17 -9.45
CA VAL A 31 -13.25 12.37 -9.37
C VAL A 31 -14.13 12.47 -10.62
N GLU A 32 -13.98 13.54 -11.42
CA GLU A 32 -14.71 13.70 -12.69
C GLU A 32 -13.97 13.11 -13.89
N ILE A 33 -12.69 12.79 -13.75
CA ILE A 33 -11.82 12.33 -14.85
C ILE A 33 -11.47 10.85 -14.71
N VAL A 34 -11.23 10.40 -13.49
CA VAL A 34 -10.88 9.01 -13.19
C VAL A 34 -12.17 8.27 -12.87
N GLY A 35 -12.57 7.39 -13.79
CA GLY A 35 -13.70 6.49 -13.58
C GLY A 35 -13.47 5.55 -12.40
N ASP A 36 -14.56 4.97 -11.90
CA ASP A 36 -14.50 4.04 -10.77
C ASP A 36 -13.60 2.85 -11.09
N ILE A 37 -12.71 2.55 -10.15
CA ILE A 37 -11.87 1.36 -10.18
C ILE A 37 -12.52 0.34 -9.27
N ASP A 38 -12.80 -0.85 -9.80
CA ASP A 38 -13.45 -1.88 -9.03
C ASP A 38 -12.56 -2.34 -7.86
N ARG A 39 -13.22 -2.69 -6.76
CA ARG A 39 -12.55 -3.09 -5.52
C ARG A 39 -11.61 -4.29 -5.72
N ALA A 40 -12.00 -5.27 -6.52
CA ALA A 40 -11.21 -6.49 -6.72
C ALA A 40 -9.89 -6.19 -7.43
N THR A 41 -9.90 -5.27 -8.40
CA THR A 41 -8.69 -4.79 -9.08
C THR A 41 -7.73 -4.08 -8.11
N ILE A 42 -8.25 -3.28 -7.17
CA ILE A 42 -7.42 -2.64 -6.14
C ILE A 42 -6.85 -3.69 -5.17
N GLU A 43 -7.66 -4.64 -4.70
CA GLU A 43 -7.20 -5.71 -3.79
C GLU A 43 -6.12 -6.57 -4.46
N ALA A 44 -6.31 -6.97 -5.71
CA ALA A 44 -5.33 -7.73 -6.47
C ALA A 44 -4.00 -6.98 -6.61
N GLN A 45 -4.03 -5.68 -6.91
CA GLN A 45 -2.80 -4.89 -7.01
C GLN A 45 -2.12 -4.68 -5.66
N LEU A 46 -2.88 -4.50 -4.58
CA LEU A 46 -2.32 -4.45 -3.23
C LEU A 46 -1.59 -5.75 -2.89
N VAL A 47 -2.19 -6.91 -3.17
CA VAL A 47 -1.56 -8.23 -2.94
C VAL A 47 -0.28 -8.39 -3.76
N ALA A 48 -0.31 -8.02 -5.05
CA ALA A 48 0.86 -8.07 -5.92
C ALA A 48 2.01 -7.19 -5.39
N GLU A 49 1.70 -5.97 -4.97
CA GLU A 49 2.65 -5.05 -4.34
C GLU A 49 3.24 -5.61 -3.04
N LEU A 50 2.45 -6.31 -2.21
CA LEU A 50 2.97 -6.93 -0.99
C LEU A 50 3.96 -8.06 -1.28
N TRP A 51 3.67 -8.92 -2.27
CA TRP A 51 4.60 -9.97 -2.68
C TRP A 51 5.89 -9.39 -3.23
N TRP A 52 5.80 -8.40 -4.13
CA TRP A 52 6.98 -7.72 -4.64
C TRP A 52 7.78 -7.03 -3.52
N ALA A 53 7.11 -6.31 -2.63
CA ALA A 53 7.75 -5.55 -1.57
C ALA A 53 8.43 -6.45 -0.52
N ALA A 54 7.82 -7.59 -0.21
CA ALA A 54 8.40 -8.58 0.70
C ALA A 54 9.78 -9.07 0.21
N ASP A 55 9.98 -9.15 -1.10
CA ASP A 55 11.19 -9.68 -1.72
C ASP A 55 12.19 -8.61 -2.13
N ARG A 56 11.73 -7.42 -2.53
CA ARG A 56 12.59 -6.43 -3.20
C ARG A 56 12.63 -5.06 -2.55
N ALA A 57 11.64 -4.71 -1.72
CA ALA A 57 11.57 -3.37 -1.13
C ALA A 57 12.32 -3.27 0.20
N PRO A 58 12.68 -2.04 0.63
CA PRO A 58 13.06 -1.78 2.02
C PRO A 58 11.99 -2.28 3.00
N THR A 59 12.41 -2.81 4.14
CA THR A 59 11.52 -3.48 5.10
C THR A 59 10.43 -2.54 5.61
N SER A 60 10.79 -1.29 5.94
CA SER A 60 9.81 -0.29 6.39
C SER A 60 8.75 0.02 5.33
N TYR A 61 9.15 0.05 4.05
CA TYR A 61 8.25 0.26 2.92
C TYR A 61 7.25 -0.89 2.81
N ALA A 62 7.73 -2.13 2.88
CA ALA A 62 6.91 -3.33 2.81
C ALA A 62 5.89 -3.39 3.96
N VAL A 63 6.34 -3.11 5.19
CA VAL A 63 5.47 -3.06 6.39
C VAL A 63 4.38 -2.01 6.25
N LEU A 64 4.71 -0.79 5.81
CA LEU A 64 3.71 0.28 5.69
C LEU A 64 2.72 0.04 4.54
N ASN A 65 3.14 -0.62 3.45
CA ASN A 65 2.20 -1.06 2.42
C ASN A 65 1.30 -2.20 2.92
N ALA A 66 1.79 -3.13 3.74
CA ALA A 66 0.94 -4.13 4.38
C ALA A 66 -0.14 -3.48 5.25
N CYS A 67 0.21 -2.42 6.01
CA CYS A 67 -0.76 -1.66 6.79
C CYS A 67 -1.83 -0.99 5.90
N ARG A 68 -1.46 -0.44 4.74
CA ARG A 68 -2.41 0.15 3.78
C ARG A 68 -3.36 -0.90 3.21
N ALA A 69 -2.83 -2.06 2.82
CA ALA A 69 -3.61 -3.15 2.26
C ALA A 69 -4.62 -3.68 3.29
N LEU A 70 -4.18 -3.89 4.53
CA LEU A 70 -5.05 -4.32 5.64
C LEU A 70 -6.19 -3.33 5.91
N ARG A 71 -5.92 -2.02 5.88
CA ARG A 71 -6.96 -1.01 6.04
C ARG A 71 -7.97 -1.03 4.90
N PHE A 72 -7.48 -1.06 3.66
CA PHE A 72 -8.36 -1.10 2.49
C PHE A 72 -9.30 -2.32 2.54
N VAL A 73 -8.77 -3.47 2.92
CA VAL A 73 -9.58 -4.69 3.09
C VAL A 73 -10.59 -4.55 4.23
N ALA A 74 -10.23 -3.87 5.33
CA ALA A 74 -11.11 -3.67 6.49
C ALA A 74 -12.28 -2.72 6.21
N ASP A 75 -12.03 -1.57 5.57
CA ASP A 75 -13.03 -0.49 5.46
C ASP A 75 -13.11 0.19 4.08
N GLY A 76 -12.32 -0.26 3.10
CA GLY A 76 -12.28 0.32 1.76
C GLY A 76 -11.43 1.60 1.63
N THR A 77 -10.78 2.05 2.71
CA THR A 77 -10.00 3.29 2.69
C THR A 77 -8.62 3.07 2.08
N LEU A 78 -8.34 3.73 0.96
CA LEU A 78 -6.96 3.95 0.51
C LEU A 78 -6.36 5.11 1.27
N CYS A 79 -5.12 4.97 1.71
CA CYS A 79 -4.48 5.99 2.52
C CYS A 79 -2.98 6.09 2.26
N ALA A 80 -2.36 7.16 2.77
CA ALA A 80 -0.91 7.29 2.76
C ALA A 80 -0.24 6.25 3.67
N LYS A 81 1.04 5.92 3.41
CA LYS A 81 1.82 4.93 4.19
C LYS A 81 1.83 5.20 5.69
N SER A 82 2.05 6.45 6.11
CA SER A 82 2.04 6.82 7.53
C SER A 82 0.65 6.74 8.15
N GLU A 83 -0.38 7.04 7.38
CA GLU A 83 -1.76 6.93 7.83
C GLU A 83 -2.17 5.48 8.04
N GLY A 84 -1.83 4.59 7.09
CA GLY A 84 -2.02 3.15 7.24
C GLY A 84 -1.29 2.59 8.46
N GLY A 85 -0.04 3.00 8.68
CA GLY A 85 0.72 2.60 9.88
C GLY A 85 0.08 3.07 11.18
N ARG A 86 -0.40 4.33 11.26
CA ARG A 86 -1.07 4.84 12.47
C ARG A 86 -2.41 4.16 12.71
N TRP A 87 -3.17 3.89 11.67
CA TRP A 87 -4.38 3.08 11.76
C TRP A 87 -4.08 1.70 12.33
N ALA A 88 -3.06 1.01 11.79
CA ALA A 88 -2.66 -0.32 12.26
C ALA A 88 -2.28 -0.32 13.74
N LEU A 89 -1.57 0.72 14.22
CA LEU A 89 -1.31 0.90 15.65
C LEU A 89 -2.59 1.11 16.47
N GLY A 90 -3.53 1.90 15.96
CA GLY A 90 -4.80 2.18 16.63
C GLY A 90 -5.66 0.93 16.83
N VAL A 91 -5.60 -0.03 15.90
CA VAL A 91 -6.31 -1.32 15.99
C VAL A 91 -5.46 -2.47 16.56
N GLY A 92 -4.20 -2.19 16.95
CA GLY A 92 -3.33 -3.17 17.61
C GLY A 92 -2.63 -4.18 16.70
N LEU A 93 -2.52 -3.92 15.39
CA LEU A 93 -1.84 -4.81 14.44
C LEU A 93 -0.32 -4.66 14.53
N GLU A 94 0.35 -5.74 14.92
CA GLU A 94 1.82 -5.85 15.09
C GLU A 94 2.50 -4.56 15.60
N PRO A 95 2.18 -4.09 16.82
CA PRO A 95 2.61 -2.75 17.25
C PRO A 95 4.12 -2.54 17.28
N ALA A 96 4.92 -3.61 17.46
CA ALA A 96 6.37 -3.53 17.41
C ALA A 96 6.90 -3.33 15.97
N VAL A 97 6.37 -4.09 15.02
CA VAL A 97 6.75 -4.03 13.59
C VAL A 97 6.36 -2.68 13.00
N VAL A 98 5.13 -2.24 13.24
CA VAL A 98 4.60 -0.99 12.67
C VAL A 98 5.30 0.23 13.24
N ARG A 99 5.60 0.28 14.55
CA ARG A 99 6.36 1.40 15.15
C ARG A 99 7.77 1.53 14.57
N ARG A 100 8.47 0.40 14.32
CA ARG A 100 9.78 0.43 13.67
C ARG A 100 9.69 1.06 12.28
N ALA A 101 8.76 0.59 11.45
CA ALA A 101 8.59 1.10 10.10
C ALA A 101 8.20 2.59 10.05
N LEU A 102 7.32 3.04 10.94
CA LEU A 102 7.00 4.47 11.08
C LEU A 102 8.22 5.28 11.50
N SER A 103 9.06 4.77 12.41
CA SER A 103 10.27 5.48 12.85
C SER A 103 11.29 5.69 11.72
N VAL A 104 11.41 4.74 10.79
CA VAL A 104 12.23 4.90 9.57
C VAL A 104 11.66 6.01 8.69
N ARG A 105 10.35 5.99 8.44
CA ARG A 105 9.71 6.94 7.53
C ARG A 105 9.59 8.36 8.07
N GLU A 106 9.30 8.52 9.36
CA GLU A 106 9.01 9.82 9.97
C GLU A 106 10.25 10.47 10.60
N ALA A 107 11.12 9.68 11.22
CA ALA A 107 12.32 10.19 11.87
C ALA A 107 13.60 9.99 11.04
N GLY A 108 13.48 9.48 9.80
CA GLY A 108 14.61 9.27 8.90
C GLY A 108 15.63 8.26 9.42
N ARG A 109 15.22 7.32 10.28
CA ARG A 109 16.11 6.27 10.79
C ARG A 109 16.53 5.34 9.63
N PRO A 110 17.73 4.74 9.68
CA PRO A 110 18.13 3.74 8.70
C PRO A 110 17.11 2.60 8.67
N ASP A 111 16.73 2.17 7.47
CA ASP A 111 15.95 0.94 7.30
C ASP A 111 16.87 -0.26 7.59
N VAL A 112 16.38 -1.18 8.41
CA VAL A 112 17.10 -2.38 8.81
C VAL A 112 16.33 -3.58 8.29
N ASP A 113 17.02 -4.49 7.63
CA ASP A 113 16.40 -5.73 7.19
C ASP A 113 16.15 -6.65 8.39
N ILE A 114 14.87 -6.75 8.78
CA ILE A 114 14.41 -7.60 9.87
C ILE A 114 13.58 -8.72 9.26
N ALA A 115 14.12 -9.94 9.29
CA ALA A 115 13.49 -11.11 8.70
C ALA A 115 12.07 -11.36 9.25
N ALA A 116 11.83 -11.09 10.54
CA ALA A 116 10.50 -11.21 11.14
C ALA A 116 9.48 -10.22 10.56
N ASP A 117 9.91 -8.98 10.27
CA ASP A 117 9.06 -7.94 9.70
C ASP A 117 8.68 -8.32 8.26
N ARG A 118 9.64 -8.86 7.48
CA ARG A 118 9.36 -9.44 6.15
C ARG A 118 8.44 -10.66 6.21
N ALA A 119 8.65 -11.55 7.17
CA ALA A 119 7.80 -12.72 7.36
C ALA A 119 6.34 -12.31 7.66
N TRP A 120 6.16 -11.25 8.44
CA TRP A 120 4.83 -10.66 8.66
C TRP A 120 4.22 -10.10 7.37
N VAL A 121 4.99 -9.36 6.56
CA VAL A 121 4.47 -8.88 5.26
C VAL A 121 4.02 -10.05 4.37
N ARG A 122 4.82 -11.12 4.29
CA ARG A 122 4.45 -12.33 3.52
C ARG A 122 3.20 -13.01 4.07
N SER A 123 3.02 -13.05 5.40
CA SER A 123 1.82 -13.63 6.01
C SER A 123 0.57 -12.80 5.71
N VAL A 124 0.69 -11.46 5.68
CA VAL A 124 -0.38 -10.56 5.24
C VAL A 124 -0.71 -10.81 3.77
N ALA A 125 0.29 -10.81 2.89
CA ALA A 125 0.09 -11.07 1.45
C ALA A 125 -0.66 -12.39 1.23
N ALA A 126 -0.18 -13.48 1.84
CA ALA A 126 -0.82 -14.80 1.74
C ALA A 126 -2.24 -14.81 2.32
N THR A 127 -2.53 -14.03 3.35
CA THR A 127 -3.87 -13.97 3.96
C THR A 127 -4.86 -13.22 3.08
N LEU A 128 -4.41 -12.17 2.39
CA LEU A 128 -5.25 -11.40 1.49
C LEU A 128 -5.48 -12.13 0.16
N ASP A 129 -4.49 -12.89 -0.32
CA ASP A 129 -4.57 -13.67 -1.57
C ASP A 129 -5.54 -14.86 -1.51
N ARG A 130 -5.98 -15.27 -0.31
CA ARG A 130 -6.92 -16.38 -0.10
C ARG A 130 -8.39 -15.95 0.03
N ARG A 131 -8.68 -14.66 -0.09
CA ARG A 131 -10.04 -14.11 0.03
C ARG A 131 -10.73 -14.07 -1.32
#